data_AF-A0A2T0VJS9-F1
#
_entry.id   AF-A0A2T0VJS9-F1
#
_cell.length_a   1.000
_cell.length_b   1.000
_cell.length_c   1.000
_cell.angle_alpha   90.00
_cell.angle_beta   90.00
_cell.angle_gamma   90.00
#
_symmetry.space_group_name_H-M   'P 1'
#
loop_
_entity.id
_entity.type
_entity.pdbx_description
1 polymer ?
#
loop_
_entity_poly.entity_id
_entity_poly.type
_entity_poly.pdbx_seq_one_letter_code
_entity_poly.pdbx_strand_id
1 'polypeptide(L)'
;MAPTLSDQLAARVRSLLRRADHPATAAGTAAGWREQRDQWLDALDPRYSPEFSAAEVRRLIDFLAESGPSASSRVSAAEFSGEVDSLTPELLFSTQ
;
A
#
# COMPACT_ATOMS: atom_id res chain seq x y z
N MET A 1 -8.47 2.48 21.83
CA MET A 1 -8.30 3.53 20.80
C MET A 1 -7.54 2.86 19.68
N ALA A 2 -8.08 2.84 18.47
CA ALA A 2 -7.35 2.24 17.36
C ALA A 2 -6.13 3.13 17.05
N PRO A 3 -4.99 2.52 16.72
CA PRO A 3 -3.86 3.27 16.24
C PRO A 3 -4.22 4.02 14.95
N THR A 4 -4.08 5.34 14.95
CA THR A 4 -4.25 6.17 13.75
C THR A 4 -2.93 6.26 13.00
N LEU A 5 -2.95 5.88 11.74
CA LEU A 5 -1.82 6.04 10.82
C LEU A 5 -1.50 7.53 10.68
N SER A 6 -0.22 7.92 10.82
CA SER A 6 0.15 9.34 10.67
C SER A 6 -0.15 9.82 9.25
N ASP A 7 -0.58 11.08 9.10
CA ASP A 7 -0.95 11.66 7.79
C ASP A 7 0.21 11.54 6.77
N GLN A 8 1.45 11.75 7.25
CA GLN A 8 2.65 11.57 6.44
C GLN A 8 2.83 10.13 5.96
N LEU A 9 2.62 9.14 6.83
CA LEU A 9 2.77 7.73 6.46
C LEU A 9 1.64 7.30 5.51
N ALA A 10 0.41 7.72 5.77
CA ALA A 10 -0.73 7.49 4.87
C ALA A 10 -0.49 8.11 3.47
N ALA A 11 0.06 9.31 3.40
CA ALA A 11 0.42 9.96 2.13
C ALA A 11 1.50 9.19 1.36
N ARG A 12 2.54 8.68 2.06
CA ARG A 12 3.60 7.86 1.43
C ARG A 12 3.05 6.56 0.88
N VAL A 13 2.21 5.85 1.65
CA VAL A 13 1.55 4.62 1.20
C VAL A 13 0.63 4.89 0.00
N ARG A 14 -0.17 5.96 0.02
CA ARG A 14 -1.00 6.36 -1.14
C ARG A 14 -0.17 6.63 -2.38
N SER A 15 0.98 7.28 -2.22
CA SER A 15 1.91 7.51 -3.32
C SER A 15 2.41 6.18 -3.91
N LEU A 16 2.76 5.20 -3.07
CA LEU A 16 3.14 3.86 -3.51
C LEU A 16 2.01 3.14 -4.24
N LEU A 17 0.81 3.10 -3.65
CA LEU A 17 -0.36 2.47 -4.26
C LEU A 17 -0.69 3.05 -5.64
N ARG A 18 -0.52 4.36 -5.83
CA ARG A 18 -0.74 5.02 -7.14
C ARG A 18 0.30 4.63 -8.18
N ARG A 19 1.51 4.27 -7.76
CA ARG A 19 2.59 3.79 -8.64
C ARG A 19 2.60 2.27 -8.78
N ALA A 20 1.81 1.57 -7.97
CA ALA A 20 1.68 0.13 -8.00
C ALA A 20 0.81 -0.29 -9.19
N ASP A 21 1.12 -1.46 -9.73
CA ASP A 21 0.40 -2.10 -10.82
C ASP A 21 0.22 -3.58 -10.56
N HIS A 22 -0.70 -4.16 -11.32
CA HIS A 22 -0.93 -5.59 -11.28
C HIS A 22 0.30 -6.30 -11.86
N PRO A 23 1.04 -7.08 -11.06
CA PRO A 23 2.21 -7.78 -11.56
C PRO A 23 1.80 -8.86 -12.54
N ALA A 24 2.66 -9.13 -13.52
CA ALA A 24 2.43 -10.20 -14.49
C ALA A 24 2.34 -11.59 -13.85
N THR A 25 2.89 -11.76 -12.64
CA THR A 25 2.92 -13.02 -11.88
C THR A 25 1.82 -13.13 -10.82
N ALA A 26 1.03 -12.09 -10.59
CA ALA A 26 -0.04 -12.14 -9.59
C ALA A 26 -1.20 -13.02 -10.05
N ALA A 27 -1.79 -13.73 -9.10
CA ALA A 27 -3.03 -14.45 -9.32
C ALA A 27 -4.22 -13.49 -9.41
N GLY A 28 -5.20 -13.82 -10.25
CA GLY A 28 -6.42 -13.03 -10.42
C GLY A 28 -6.41 -12.19 -11.69
N THR A 29 -7.28 -11.17 -11.72
CA THR A 29 -7.41 -10.28 -12.87
C THR A 29 -6.94 -8.88 -12.52
N ALA A 30 -6.39 -8.17 -13.50
CA ALA A 30 -6.01 -6.77 -13.35
C ALA A 30 -7.20 -5.88 -12.94
N ALA A 31 -8.44 -6.25 -13.27
CA ALA A 31 -9.63 -5.54 -12.82
C ALA A 31 -9.83 -5.68 -11.30
N GLY A 32 -9.88 -6.91 -10.77
CA GLY A 32 -10.05 -7.14 -9.34
C GLY A 32 -8.90 -6.60 -8.49
N TRP A 33 -7.68 -6.60 -9.03
CA TRP A 33 -6.55 -5.95 -8.36
C TRP A 33 -6.71 -4.42 -8.29
N ARG A 34 -7.17 -3.78 -9.38
CA ARG A 34 -7.43 -2.33 -9.39
C ARG A 34 -8.54 -1.96 -8.39
N GLU A 35 -9.59 -2.77 -8.31
CA GLU A 35 -10.65 -2.56 -7.30
C GLU A 35 -10.12 -2.65 -5.87
N GLN A 36 -9.21 -3.58 -5.58
CA GLN A 36 -8.56 -3.66 -4.26
C GLN A 36 -7.64 -2.46 -4.00
N ARG A 37 -6.84 -2.05 -4.99
CA ARG A 37 -6.01 -0.84 -4.88
C ARG A 37 -6.86 0.39 -4.57
N ASP A 38 -7.98 0.55 -5.28
CA ASP A 38 -8.84 1.72 -5.12
C ASP A 38 -9.54 1.72 -3.75
N GLN A 39 -9.90 0.54 -3.22
CA GLN A 39 -10.36 0.40 -1.82
C GLN A 39 -9.29 0.84 -0.81
N TRP A 40 -8.03 0.45 -0.99
CA TRP A 40 -6.95 0.92 -0.12
C TRP A 40 -6.73 2.43 -0.23
N LEU A 41 -6.81 2.99 -1.43
CA LEU A 41 -6.69 4.42 -1.65
C LEU A 41 -7.80 5.18 -0.92
N ASP A 42 -9.05 4.71 -0.99
CA ASP A 42 -10.19 5.28 -0.29
C ASP A 42 -10.03 5.19 1.23
N ALA A 43 -9.64 4.01 1.74
CA ALA A 43 -9.40 3.79 3.16
C ALA A 43 -8.29 4.69 3.73
N LEU A 44 -7.26 4.99 2.94
CA LEU A 44 -6.16 5.90 3.30
C LEU A 44 -6.48 7.38 3.07
N ASP A 45 -7.70 7.74 2.69
CA ASP A 45 -8.03 9.12 2.41
C ASP A 45 -7.99 9.98 3.68
N PRO A 46 -7.24 11.11 3.68
CA PRO A 46 -7.08 11.94 4.86
C PRO A 46 -8.40 12.58 5.32
N ARG A 47 -9.43 12.60 4.46
CA ARG A 47 -10.77 13.09 4.84
C ARG A 47 -11.47 12.20 5.86
N TYR A 48 -11.09 10.92 5.96
CA TYR A 48 -11.80 9.93 6.77
C TYR A 48 -11.03 9.45 8.01
N SER A 49 -9.87 10.04 8.32
CA SER A 49 -9.00 9.61 9.44
C SER A 49 -8.79 8.09 9.47
N PRO A 50 -7.88 7.54 8.63
CA PRO A 50 -7.68 6.10 8.50
C PRO A 50 -7.42 5.41 9.85
N GLU A 51 -8.36 4.57 10.27
CA GLU A 51 -8.20 3.64 11.38
C GLU A 51 -7.94 2.25 10.80
N PHE A 52 -6.70 1.75 10.96
CA PHE A 52 -6.36 0.42 10.51
C PHE A 52 -6.06 -0.49 11.71
N SER A 53 -6.69 -1.66 11.71
CA SER A 53 -6.25 -2.75 12.59
C SER A 53 -4.89 -3.29 12.17
N ALA A 54 -4.18 -3.94 13.09
CA ALA A 54 -2.92 -4.62 12.78
C ALA A 54 -3.08 -5.66 11.64
N ALA A 55 -4.24 -6.30 11.54
CA ALA A 55 -4.55 -7.24 10.47
C ALA A 55 -4.69 -6.56 9.11
N GLU A 56 -5.30 -5.37 9.06
CA GLU A 56 -5.43 -4.60 7.82
C GLU A 56 -4.10 -4.03 7.36
N VAL A 57 -3.29 -3.51 8.30
CA VAL A 57 -1.93 -3.09 7.98
C VAL A 57 -1.10 -4.24 7.40
N ARG A 58 -1.25 -5.45 7.95
CA ARG A 58 -0.57 -6.62 7.40
C ARG A 58 -1.01 -6.92 5.97
N ARG A 59 -2.33 -6.93 5.72
CA ARG A 59 -2.89 -7.12 4.36
C ARG A 59 -2.42 -6.05 3.37
N LEU A 60 -2.30 -4.79 3.81
CA LEU A 60 -1.79 -3.70 2.99
C LEU A 60 -0.30 -3.90 2.62
N ILE A 61 0.52 -4.34 3.58
CA ILE A 61 1.94 -4.67 3.34
C ILE A 61 2.04 -5.82 2.34
N ASP A 62 1.29 -6.91 2.55
CA ASP A 62 1.29 -8.07 1.66
C ASP A 62 0.83 -7.65 0.25
N PHE A 63 -0.24 -6.85 0.14
CA PHE A 63 -0.72 -6.30 -1.14
C PHE A 63 0.37 -5.49 -1.88
N LEU A 64 1.08 -4.62 -1.17
CA LEU A 64 2.17 -3.83 -1.75
C LEU A 64 3.37 -4.69 -2.14
N ALA A 65 3.72 -5.69 -1.33
CA ALA A 65 4.84 -6.60 -1.59
C ALA A 65 4.56 -7.51 -2.79
N GLU A 66 3.30 -7.91 -2.98
CA GLU A 66 2.87 -8.66 -4.15
C GLU A 66 2.75 -7.77 -5.39
N SER A 67 2.70 -6.45 -5.27
CA SER A 67 2.54 -5.51 -6.38
C SER A 67 3.87 -5.19 -7.10
N GLY A 68 3.79 -4.81 -8.36
CA GLY A 68 4.93 -4.29 -9.13
C GLY A 68 4.81 -2.78 -9.38
N PRO A 69 5.89 -2.09 -9.78
CA PRO A 69 5.76 -0.73 -10.28
C PRO A 69 5.01 -0.72 -11.63
N SER A 70 4.17 0.29 -11.86
CA SER A 70 3.54 0.53 -13.16
C SER A 70 4.58 0.71 -14.26
N ALA A 71 4.25 0.25 -15.47
CA ALA A 71 5.13 0.43 -16.64
C ALA A 71 5.43 1.90 -16.98
N SER A 72 4.59 2.83 -16.51
CA SER A 72 4.81 4.28 -16.63
C SER A 72 5.62 4.88 -15.48
N SER A 73 5.94 4.08 -14.46
CA SER A 73 6.75 4.50 -13.32
C SER A 73 8.23 4.51 -13.71
N ARG A 74 8.98 5.51 -13.24
CA ARG A 74 10.43 5.61 -13.47
C ARG A 74 11.26 4.73 -12.53
N VAL A 75 10.59 3.96 -11.68
CA VAL A 75 11.16 3.22 -10.56
C VAL A 75 11.28 1.76 -10.95
N SER A 76 12.46 1.18 -10.74
CA SER A 76 12.70 -0.24 -10.98
C SER A 76 11.92 -1.11 -9.99
N ALA A 77 11.67 -2.37 -10.32
CA ALA A 77 11.03 -3.31 -9.38
C ALA A 77 11.80 -3.42 -8.05
N ALA A 78 13.13 -3.45 -8.09
CA ALA A 78 13.97 -3.48 -6.90
C ALA A 78 13.86 -2.21 -6.03
N GLU A 79 13.78 -1.03 -6.66
CA GLU A 79 13.59 0.24 -5.96
C GLU A 79 12.21 0.29 -5.31
N PHE A 80 11.16 -0.15 -6.04
CA PHE A 80 9.80 -0.25 -5.51
C PHE A 80 9.75 -1.18 -4.30
N SER A 81 10.32 -2.38 -4.40
CA SER A 81 10.39 -3.33 -3.28
C SER A 81 11.18 -2.75 -2.09
N GLY A 82 12.27 -2.02 -2.35
CA GLY A 82 13.03 -1.33 -1.30
C GLY A 82 12.22 -0.23 -0.58
N GLU A 83 11.39 0.51 -1.31
CA GLU A 83 10.47 1.49 -0.71
C GLU A 83 9.39 0.82 0.16
N VAL A 84 8.84 -0.33 -0.29
CA VAL A 84 7.88 -1.12 0.50
C VAL A 84 8.53 -1.68 1.77
N ASP A 85 9.74 -2.24 1.66
CA ASP A 85 10.50 -2.78 2.79
C ASP A 85 10.81 -1.69 3.83
N SER A 86 11.22 -0.49 3.38
CA SER A 86 11.48 0.66 4.25
C SER A 86 10.23 1.12 5.02
N LEU A 87 9.03 0.99 4.45
CA LEU A 87 7.77 1.43 5.08
C LEU A 87 7.15 0.37 5.98
N THR A 88 7.45 -0.90 5.74
CA THR A 88 6.93 -2.03 6.53
C THR A 88 7.13 -1.86 8.04
N PRO A 89 8.32 -1.52 8.57
CA PRO A 89 8.49 -1.31 10.01
C PRO A 89 7.68 -0.11 10.50
N GLU A 90 7.66 1.01 9.77
CA GLU A 90 6.86 2.20 10.14
C GLU A 90 5.37 1.86 10.28
N LEU A 91 4.85 1.06 9.35
CA LEU A 91 3.47 0.58 9.35
C LEU A 91 3.18 -0.35 10.54
N LEU A 92 4.06 -1.31 10.81
CA LEU A 92 3.88 -2.24 11.93
C LEU A 92 3.93 -1.51 13.28
N PHE A 93 4.87 -0.57 13.47
CA PHE A 93 4.96 0.25 14.67
C PHE A 93 3.74 1.15 14.86
N SER A 94 3.14 1.63 13.76
CA SER A 94 1.94 2.46 13.86
C SER A 94 0.77 1.73 14.51
N THR A 95 0.77 0.38 14.53
CA THR A 95 -0.35 -0.45 15.04
C THR A 95 -0.15 -1.03 16.44
N GLN A 96 0.98 -0.75 17.09
CA GLN A 96 1.31 -1.21 18.45
C GLN A 96 0.87 -0.18 19.51
#